data_AF-A0A7G8J5U6-F1
#
_entry.id   AF-A0A7G8J5U6-F1
#
_cell.length_a   1.000
_cell.length_b   1.000
_cell.length_c   1.000
_cell.angle_alpha   90.00
_cell.angle_beta   90.00
_cell.angle_gamma   90.00
#
_symmetry.space_group_name_H-M   'P 1'
#
loop_
_entity.id
_entity.type
_entity.pdbx_description
1 polymer ?
#
loop_
_entity_poly.entity_id
_entity_poly.type
_entity_poly.pdbx_seq_one_letter_code
_entity_poly.pdbx_strand_id
1 'polypeptide(L)' 'MSNRALSVMRCCASALALIAYGLLTHGMTTAGIFVALAGQCAFIPWSIRNKVWDMVALDAFYIAIGLTRLVTL' A
#
# COMPACT_ATOMS: atom_id res chain seq x y z
N MET A 1 -8.58 17.92 -5.06
CA MET A 1 -7.16 17.66 -4.71
C MET A 1 -6.23 18.21 -5.78
N SER A 2 -5.18 18.94 -5.42
CA SER A 2 -4.19 19.42 -6.40
C SER A 2 -3.38 18.24 -6.99
N ASN A 3 -2.91 18.35 -8.23
CA ASN A 3 -2.09 17.29 -8.86
C ASN A 3 -0.80 17.02 -8.09
N ARG A 4 -0.25 18.03 -7.39
CA ARG A 4 0.97 17.89 -6.59
C ARG A 4 0.76 16.99 -5.37
N ALA A 5 -0.37 17.15 -4.67
CA ALA A 5 -0.67 16.35 -3.49
C ALA A 5 -0.75 14.85 -3.79
N LEU A 6 -1.33 14.47 -4.93
CA LEU A 6 -1.42 13.06 -5.32
C LEU A 6 -0.07 12.49 -5.77
N SER A 7 0.76 13.29 -6.44
CA SER A 7 2.13 12.87 -6.76
C SER A 7 2.95 12.64 -5.49
N VAL A 8 2.79 13.50 -4.48
CA VAL A 8 3.43 13.32 -3.17
C VAL A 8 2.92 12.05 -2.48
N MET A 9 1.61 11.81 -2.46
CA MET A 9 1.02 10.58 -1.91
C MET A 9 1.57 9.32 -2.60
N ARG A 10 1.76 9.35 -3.93
CA ARG A 10 2.38 8.26 -4.68
C ARG A 10 3.84 8.03 -4.28
N CYS A 11 4.62 9.09 -4.09
CA CYS A 11 6.00 8.99 -3.61
C CYS A 11 6.05 8.41 -2.19
N CYS A 12 5.17 8.87 -1.29
CA CYS A 12 5.04 8.33 0.05
C CYS A 12 4.65 6.85 0.03
N ALA A 13 3.68 6.45 -0.81
CA ALA A 13 3.28 5.06 -0.98
C ALA A 13 4.46 4.17 -1.42
N SER A 14 5.29 4.68 -2.35
CA SER A 14 6.48 3.95 -2.84
C SER A 14 7.52 3.76 -1.73
N ALA A 15 7.75 4.79 -0.90
CA ALA A 15 8.65 4.68 0.24
C ALA A 15 8.12 3.70 1.30
N LEU A 16 6.82 3.76 1.59
CA LEU A 16 6.17 2.83 2.53
C LEU A 16 6.27 1.38 2.05
N ALA A 17 6.15 1.12 0.75
CA ALA A 17 6.30 -0.23 0.20
C ALA A 17 7.70 -0.82 0.46
N LEU A 18 8.77 -0.02 0.33
CA LEU A 18 10.14 -0.45 0.63
C LEU A 18 10.32 -0.77 2.12
N ILE A 19 9.79 0.09 2.99
CA ILE A 19 9.84 -0.11 4.44
C ILE A 19 9.08 -1.37 4.84
N ALA A 20 7.87 -1.55 4.29
CA ALA A 20 7.06 -2.74 4.53
C ALA A 20 7.79 -4.03 4.12
N TYR A 21 8.41 -4.05 2.93
CA TYR A 21 9.22 -5.17 2.48
C TYR A 21 10.37 -5.48 3.44
N GLY A 22 11.09 -4.46 3.91
CA GLY A 22 12.13 -4.62 4.91
C GLY A 22 11.62 -5.25 6.20
N LEU A 23 10.51 -4.76 6.74
CA LEU A 23 9.91 -5.30 7.97
C LEU A 23 9.45 -6.75 7.80
N LEU A 24 8.80 -7.07 6.68
CA LEU A 24 8.34 -8.43 6.38
C LEU A 24 9.50 -9.41 6.26
N THR A 25 10.58 -9.02 5.60
CA THR A 25 11.77 -9.87 5.42
C THR A 25 12.58 -10.08 6.71
N HIS A 26 12.50 -9.15 7.66
CA HIS A 26 13.14 -9.28 8.98
C HIS A 26 12.25 -9.97 10.03
N GLY A 27 11.12 -10.54 9.62
CA GLY A 27 10.21 -11.27 10.53
C GLY A 27 9.29 -10.38 11.37
N MET A 28 9.29 -9.06 11.15
CA MET A 28 8.36 -8.13 11.79
C MET A 28 7.02 -8.11 11.04
N THR A 29 6.34 -9.25 11.00
CA THR A 29 5.21 -9.48 10.10
C THR A 29 4.05 -8.52 10.34
N THR A 30 3.64 -8.32 11.59
CA THR A 30 2.51 -7.45 11.95
C THR A 30 2.79 -5.99 11.56
N ALA A 31 3.95 -5.46 11.93
CA ALA A 31 4.37 -4.11 11.57
C ALA A 31 4.50 -3.94 10.05
N GLY A 32 5.09 -4.93 9.36
CA GLY A 32 5.23 -4.92 7.91
C GLY A 32 3.89 -4.87 7.17
N ILE A 33 2.89 -5.63 7.64
CA ILE A 33 1.54 -5.61 7.05
C ILE A 33 0.87 -4.25 7.26
N PHE A 34 0.95 -3.66 8.46
CA PHE A 34 0.36 -2.33 8.70
C PHE A 34 0.99 -1.24 7.81
N VAL A 35 2.31 -1.26 7.63
CA VAL A 35 3.01 -0.32 6.75
C VAL A 35 2.63 -0.55 5.29
N ALA A 36 2.49 -1.80 4.85
CA ALA A 36 2.02 -2.14 3.50
C ALA A 36 0.61 -1.62 3.23
N LEU A 37 -0.33 -1.85 4.16
CA LEU A 37 -1.71 -1.38 4.07
C LEU A 37 -1.78 0.16 4.01
N ALA A 38 -0.99 0.86 4.83
CA ALA A 38 -0.91 2.31 4.78
C ALA A 38 -0.40 2.81 3.41
N GLY A 39 0.61 2.13 2.84
CA GLY A 39 1.12 2.43 1.50
C GLY A 39 0.08 2.24 0.40
N GLN A 40 -0.66 1.12 0.43
CA GLN A 40 -1.72 0.82 -0.53
C GLN A 40 -2.85 1.86 -0.45
N CYS A 41 -3.29 2.21 0.77
CA CYS A 41 -4.29 3.27 0.97
C CYS A 41 -3.82 4.64 0.46
N ALA A 42 -2.53 4.96 0.55
CA ALA A 42 -1.98 6.20 0.00
C ALA A 42 -1.85 6.18 -1.54
N PHE A 43 -1.73 5.00 -2.15
CA PHE A 43 -1.59 4.85 -3.60
C PHE A 43 -2.94 4.89 -4.34
N ILE A 44 -3.98 4.26 -3.76
CA ILE A 44 -5.33 4.14 -4.36
C ILE A 44 -5.91 5.46 -4.91
N PRO A 45 -5.84 6.61 -4.19
CA PRO A 45 -6.38 7.87 -4.70
C PRO A 45 -5.70 8.36 -5.99
N TRP A 46 -4.40 8.10 -6.14
CA TRP A 46 -3.66 8.44 -7.34
C TRP A 46 -4.04 7.52 -8.50
N SER A 47 -4.12 6.21 -8.26
CA SER A 47 -4.46 5.23 -9.31
C SER A 47 -5.89 5.39 -9.82
N ILE A 48 -6.87 5.66 -8.95
CA ILE A 48 -8.25 5.99 -9.36
C ILE A 48 -8.27 7.24 -10.24
N ARG A 49 -7.59 8.33 -9.84
CA ARG A 49 -7.60 9.58 -10.60
C ARG A 49 -6.99 9.44 -11.98
N ASN A 50 -5.92 8.65 -12.10
CA ASN A 50 -5.25 8.40 -13.38
C ASN A 50 -5.89 7.24 -14.17
N LYS A 51 -7.02 6.69 -13.69
CA LYS A 51 -7.77 5.59 -14.33
C LYS A 51 -6.93 4.31 -14.54
N VAL A 52 -5.98 4.06 -13.63
CA VAL A 52 -5.10 2.89 -13.63
C VAL A 52 -5.79 1.77 -12.84
N TRP A 53 -6.84 1.20 -13.42
CA TRP A 53 -7.76 0.28 -12.74
C TRP A 53 -7.17 -1.09 -12.44
N ASP A 54 -6.21 -1.54 -13.24
CA ASP A 54 -5.39 -2.73 -12.99
C ASP A 54 -4.64 -2.63 -11.65
N MET A 55 -4.05 -1.46 -11.36
CA MET A 55 -3.36 -1.23 -10.10
C MET A 55 -4.34 -1.13 -8.92
N VAL A 56 -5.52 -0.54 -9.11
CA VAL A 56 -6.56 -0.50 -8.06
C VAL A 56 -7.01 -1.91 -7.68
N ALA A 57 -7.21 -2.79 -8.66
CA ALA A 57 -7.58 -4.18 -8.43
C ALA A 57 -6.47 -4.96 -7.71
N LEU A 58 -5.21 -4.77 -8.12
CA LEU A 58 -4.05 -5.37 -7.45
C LEU A 58 -3.92 -4.89 -6.00
N ASP A 59 -4.05 -3.59 -5.74
CA ASP A 59 -4.02 -3.05 -4.38
C ASP A 59 -5.14 -3.62 -3.52
N ALA A 60 -6.38 -3.68 -4.03
CA ALA A 60 -7.50 -4.28 -3.30
C ALA A 60 -7.23 -5.74 -2.94
N PHE A 61 -6.65 -6.51 -3.86
CA PHE A 61 -6.26 -7.90 -3.61
C PHE A 61 -5.16 -8.02 -2.55
N TYR A 62 -4.11 -7.19 -2.61
CA TYR A 62 -3.06 -7.19 -1.61
C TYR A 62 -3.54 -6.72 -0.24
N ILE A 63 -4.45 -5.75 -0.19
CA ILE A 63 -5.13 -5.34 1.05
C ILE A 63 -5.85 -6.53 1.66
N ALA A 64 -6.64 -7.26 0.86
CA ALA A 64 -7.36 -8.43 1.33
C ALA A 64 -6.41 -9.50 1.90
N ILE A 65 -5.31 -9.81 1.19
CA ILE A 65 -4.29 -10.75 1.68
C ILE A 65 -3.68 -10.26 2.99
N GLY A 66 -3.31 -8.99 3.09
CA GLY A 66 -2.72 -8.42 4.30
C GLY A 66 -3.66 -8.54 5.49
N LEU A 67 -4.94 -8.21 5.30
CA LEU A 67 -5.97 -8.35 6.32
C LEU A 67 -6.20 -9.81 6.72
N THR A 68 -6.29 -10.74 5.77
CA THR A 68 -6.39 -12.17 6.08
C THR A 68 -5.18 -12.64 6.90
N ARG A 69 -3.97 -12.20 6.53
CA ARG A 69 -2.76 -12.54 7.27
C ARG A 69 -2.78 -12.04 8.71
N LEU A 70 -3.29 -10.84 8.96
CA LEU A 70 -3.48 -10.30 10.32
C LEU A 70 -4.46 -11.13 11.16
N VAL A 71 -5.50 -11.69 10.55
CA VAL A 71 -6.48 -12.54 11.25
C VAL A 71 -5.91 -13.94 11.55
N THR A 72 -5.01 -14.44 10.70
CA THR A 72 -4.39 -15.78 10.84
C THR A 72 -3.05 -15.79 11.57
N LEU A 73 -2.54 -14.62 11.97
CA LEU A 73 -1.31 -14.43 12.75
C LEU A 73 -1.56 -14.77 14.22
#